data_AF-A0A382RBT1-F1
#
_entry.id   AF-A0A382RBT1-F1
#
_cell.length_a   1.000
_cell.length_b   1.000
_cell.length_c   1.000
_cell.angle_alpha   90.00
_cell.angle_beta   90.00
_cell.angle_gamma   90.00
#
_symmetry.space_group_name_H-M   'P 1'
#
loop_
_entity.id
_entity.type
_entity.pdbx_description
1 polymer ?
#
loop_
_entity_poly.entity_id
_entity_poly.type
_entity_poly.pdbx_seq_one_letter_code
_entity_poly.pdbx_strand_id
1 'polypeptide(L)'
;RAEEVAAAKKRAEGEAKAIAKSIGSDDYKGIAEAIALVDMSSDYTGWVKWMGDNGQIKWLGKKKDGYRDGPETSWYSNGQKQSERTYKDGKIWTVVAWKPNGEKCPHTNLVDGNGVRVVYNEDGTERRRYTYKDGVKVEDSE
;
A
#
# COMPACT_ATOMS: atom_id res chain seq x y z
N ARG A 1 -10.89 24.12 -13.16
CA ARG A 1 -9.90 23.01 -13.04
C ARG A 1 -8.96 23.16 -11.83
N ALA A 2 -8.12 24.20 -11.71
CA ALA A 2 -7.18 24.32 -10.57
C ALA A 2 -7.88 24.56 -9.21
N GLU A 3 -8.89 25.42 -9.17
CA GLU A 3 -9.66 25.71 -7.95
C GLU A 3 -10.49 24.51 -7.47
N GLU A 4 -11.02 23.72 -8.40
CA GLU A 4 -11.74 22.48 -8.09
C GLU A 4 -10.83 21.43 -7.47
N VAL A 5 -9.60 21.30 -7.97
CA VAL A 5 -8.59 20.40 -7.40
C VAL A 5 -8.19 20.87 -6.00
N ALA A 6 -7.98 22.17 -5.78
CA ALA A 6 -7.67 22.71 -4.46
C ALA A 6 -8.81 22.47 -3.46
N ALA A 7 -10.06 22.66 -3.87
CA ALA A 7 -11.22 22.36 -3.03
C ALA A 7 -11.34 20.86 -2.72
N ALA A 8 -11.07 19.98 -3.70
CA ALA A 8 -11.07 18.53 -3.50
C ALA A 8 -9.98 18.11 -2.50
N LYS A 9 -8.75 18.64 -2.62
CA LYS A 9 -7.66 18.41 -1.66
C LYS A 9 -8.07 18.81 -0.24
N LYS A 10 -8.69 19.98 -0.07
CA LYS A 10 -9.16 20.46 1.24
C LYS A 10 -10.23 19.55 1.85
N ARG A 11 -11.17 19.05 1.04
CA ARG A 11 -12.20 18.10 1.50
C ARG A 11 -11.60 16.77 1.93
N ALA A 12 -10.52 16.34 1.27
CA ALA A 12 -9.84 15.08 1.56
C ALA A 12 -8.97 15.11 2.83
N GLU A 13 -8.62 16.27 3.38
CA GLU A 13 -7.67 16.37 4.51
C GLU A 13 -8.10 15.59 5.76
N GLY A 14 -9.40 15.58 6.08
CA GLY A 14 -9.92 14.87 7.24
C GLY A 14 -9.70 13.35 7.13
N GLU A 15 -10.05 12.79 5.97
CA GLU A 15 -9.84 11.39 5.64
C GLU A 15 -8.34 11.07 5.57
N ALA A 16 -7.56 11.93 4.92
CA ALA A 16 -6.12 11.76 4.78
C ALA A 16 -5.40 11.70 6.13
N LYS A 17 -5.81 12.53 7.11
CA LYS A 17 -5.26 12.50 8.48
C LYS A 17 -5.57 11.18 9.19
N ALA A 18 -6.79 10.66 9.03
CA ALA A 18 -7.17 9.38 9.61
C ALA A 18 -6.36 8.23 9.01
N ILE A 19 -6.18 8.23 7.68
CA ILE A 19 -5.36 7.24 6.97
C ILE A 19 -3.90 7.34 7.38
N ALA A 20 -3.33 8.54 7.37
CA ALA A 20 -1.94 8.82 7.73
C ALA A 20 -1.64 8.28 9.14
N LYS A 21 -2.52 8.57 10.11
CA LYS A 21 -2.43 7.99 11.47
C LYS A 21 -2.50 6.46 11.46
N SER A 22 -3.38 5.86 10.66
CA SER A 22 -3.53 4.40 10.61
C SER A 22 -2.28 3.69 10.09
N ILE A 23 -1.51 4.32 9.20
CA ILE A 23 -0.29 3.78 8.60
C ILE A 23 1.00 4.35 9.20
N GLY A 24 0.91 5.14 10.29
CA GLY A 24 2.07 5.76 10.92
C GLY A 24 2.81 6.78 10.04
N SER A 25 2.11 7.44 9.12
CA SER A 25 2.64 8.50 8.26
C SER A 25 2.23 9.87 8.78
N ASP A 26 3.13 10.86 8.66
CA ASP A 26 2.83 12.27 8.93
C ASP A 26 2.47 13.06 7.65
N ASP A 27 2.65 12.46 6.47
CA ASP A 27 2.45 13.11 5.17
C ASP A 27 0.98 13.06 4.70
N TYR A 28 0.07 13.56 5.54
CA TYR A 28 -1.35 13.58 5.23
C TYR A 28 -1.67 14.51 4.05
N LYS A 29 -0.83 15.51 3.74
CA LYS A 29 -1.03 16.42 2.61
C LYS A 29 -0.82 15.70 1.28
N GLY A 30 0.24 14.91 1.17
CA GLY A 30 0.47 14.06 0.00
C GLY A 30 -0.64 13.02 -0.18
N ILE A 31 -1.13 12.44 0.92
CA ILE A 31 -2.29 11.52 0.89
C ILE A 31 -3.56 12.26 0.45
N ALA A 32 -3.83 13.47 0.94
CA ALA A 32 -4.99 14.26 0.52
C ALA A 32 -4.93 14.61 -0.98
N GLU A 33 -3.73 14.84 -1.51
CA GLU A 33 -3.52 14.99 -2.95
C GLU A 33 -3.83 13.71 -3.72
N ALA A 34 -3.34 12.56 -3.27
CA ALA A 34 -3.70 11.27 -3.86
C ALA A 34 -5.21 11.02 -3.84
N ILE A 35 -5.89 11.43 -2.77
CA ILE A 35 -7.35 11.31 -2.65
C ILE A 35 -8.07 12.23 -3.63
N ALA A 36 -7.58 13.44 -3.85
CA ALA A 36 -8.21 14.43 -4.72
C ALA A 36 -8.00 14.16 -6.23
N LEU A 37 -6.95 13.44 -6.61
CA LEU A 37 -6.62 13.17 -8.01
C LEU A 37 -7.29 11.87 -8.51
N VAL A 38 -7.84 11.94 -9.73
CA VAL A 38 -8.51 10.81 -10.41
C VAL A 38 -7.59 10.15 -11.43
N ASP A 39 -6.66 10.92 -12.00
CA ASP A 39 -5.69 10.46 -12.99
C ASP A 39 -4.29 10.92 -12.56
N MET A 40 -3.34 9.99 -12.58
CA MET A 40 -1.97 10.22 -12.13
C MET A 40 -1.03 9.75 -13.24
N SER A 41 -0.20 10.68 -13.72
CA SER A 41 0.80 10.42 -14.75
C SER A 41 1.75 9.28 -14.34
N SER A 42 2.28 8.56 -15.33
CA SER A 42 3.21 7.45 -15.11
C SER A 42 4.52 7.88 -14.44
N ASP A 43 4.92 9.15 -14.57
CA ASP A 43 6.12 9.76 -13.97
C ASP A 43 5.86 10.46 -12.61
N TYR A 44 4.63 10.38 -12.09
CA TYR A 44 4.25 11.07 -10.87
C TYR A 44 5.05 10.59 -9.65
N THR A 45 5.57 11.55 -8.89
CA THR A 45 6.26 11.35 -7.61
C THR A 45 5.37 11.83 -6.47
N GLY A 46 5.05 10.93 -5.53
CA GLY A 46 4.15 11.22 -4.42
C GLY A 46 3.31 10.01 -4.02
N TRP A 47 2.25 10.25 -3.26
CA TRP A 47 1.29 9.22 -2.89
C TRP A 47 0.35 8.90 -4.05
N VAL A 48 0.11 7.61 -4.25
CA VAL A 48 -0.80 7.07 -5.24
C VAL A 48 -1.75 6.07 -4.58
N LYS A 49 -2.99 6.00 -5.07
CA LYS A 49 -4.02 5.13 -4.50
C LYS A 49 -4.66 4.24 -5.57
N TRP A 50 -5.28 3.15 -5.11
CA TRP A 50 -6.27 2.40 -5.89
C TRP A 50 -7.56 2.28 -5.07
N MET A 51 -8.68 2.59 -5.74
CA MET A 51 -10.02 2.56 -5.16
C MET A 51 -10.72 1.27 -5.60
N GLY A 52 -11.41 0.62 -4.67
CA GLY A 52 -12.36 -0.43 -5.01
C GLY A 52 -13.70 0.14 -5.48
N ASP A 53 -14.55 -0.71 -6.04
CA ASP A 53 -15.86 -0.33 -6.59
C ASP A 53 -16.81 0.30 -5.55
N ASN A 54 -16.59 0.00 -4.27
CA ASN A 54 -17.34 0.56 -3.15
C ASN A 54 -16.84 1.94 -2.69
N GLY A 55 -15.89 2.56 -3.40
CA GLY A 55 -15.32 3.85 -3.06
C GLY A 55 -14.35 3.83 -1.89
N GLN A 56 -13.91 2.66 -1.42
CA GLN A 56 -12.87 2.56 -0.39
C GLN A 56 -11.48 2.45 -1.03
N ILE A 57 -10.48 3.05 -0.37
CA ILE A 57 -9.08 2.83 -0.72
C ILE A 57 -8.71 1.39 -0.36
N LYS A 58 -8.29 0.64 -1.37
CA LYS A 58 -7.82 -0.75 -1.23
C LYS A 58 -6.31 -0.83 -1.17
N TRP A 59 -5.64 0.19 -1.69
CA TRP A 59 -4.20 0.28 -1.76
C TRP A 59 -3.76 1.74 -1.79
N LEU A 60 -2.69 2.03 -1.07
CA LEU A 60 -2.05 3.34 -0.99
C LEU A 60 -0.55 3.11 -0.94
N GLY A 61 0.21 3.79 -1.78
CA GLY A 61 1.66 3.65 -1.80
C GLY A 61 2.35 4.90 -2.28
N LYS A 62 3.66 4.97 -2.02
CA LYS A 62 4.50 6.07 -2.49
C LYS A 62 5.26 5.68 -3.75
N LYS A 63 5.31 6.61 -4.70
CA LYS A 63 6.10 6.50 -5.93
C LYS A 63 7.15 7.59 -6.01
N LYS A 64 8.25 7.26 -6.68
CA LYS A 64 9.31 8.18 -7.07
C LYS A 64 9.73 7.83 -8.50
N ASP A 65 9.73 8.84 -9.37
CA ASP A 65 10.08 8.70 -10.80
C ASP A 65 9.29 7.57 -11.50
N GLY A 66 8.03 7.39 -11.11
CA GLY A 66 7.13 6.36 -11.64
C GLY A 66 7.25 4.97 -11.01
N TYR A 67 8.30 4.70 -10.23
CA TYR A 67 8.55 3.43 -9.54
C TYR A 67 8.05 3.47 -8.09
N ARG A 68 7.76 2.31 -7.51
CA ARG A 68 7.42 2.20 -6.08
C ARG A 68 8.67 2.46 -5.26
N ASP A 69 8.61 3.44 -4.36
CA ASP A 69 9.71 3.82 -3.48
C ASP A 69 9.15 4.39 -2.18
N GLY A 70 9.46 3.74 -1.06
CA GLY A 70 8.90 4.04 0.25
C GLY A 70 7.74 3.12 0.66
N PRO A 71 6.86 3.60 1.57
CA PRO A 71 5.83 2.77 2.18
C PRO A 71 4.65 2.50 1.23
N GLU A 72 4.05 1.33 1.42
CA GLU A 72 2.87 0.85 0.72
C GLU A 72 1.97 0.10 1.71
N THR A 73 0.68 0.39 1.71
CA THR A 73 -0.33 -0.30 2.53
C THR A 73 -1.49 -0.77 1.66
N SER A 74 -1.99 -1.97 1.93
CA SER A 74 -3.24 -2.49 1.36
C SER A 74 -4.22 -2.93 2.43
N TRP A 75 -5.51 -2.88 2.09
CA TRP A 75 -6.61 -3.22 2.99
C TRP A 75 -7.55 -4.26 2.37
N TYR A 76 -8.13 -5.10 3.22
CA TYR A 76 -9.24 -5.99 2.90
C TYR A 76 -10.54 -5.21 2.70
N SER A 77 -11.59 -5.88 2.20
CA SER A 77 -12.89 -5.22 1.99
C SER A 77 -13.63 -4.86 3.26
N ASN A 78 -13.26 -5.47 4.38
CA ASN A 78 -13.73 -5.07 5.70
C ASN A 78 -12.98 -3.87 6.29
N GLY A 79 -12.04 -3.26 5.54
CA GLY A 79 -11.26 -2.09 5.97
C GLY A 79 -10.08 -2.41 6.89
N GLN A 80 -9.84 -3.68 7.24
CA GLN A 80 -8.66 -4.08 7.99
C GLN A 80 -7.42 -4.12 7.10
N LYS A 81 -6.23 -3.88 7.68
CA LYS A 81 -4.97 -3.97 6.94
C LYS A 81 -4.78 -5.40 6.43
N GLN A 82 -4.35 -5.51 5.18
CA GLN A 82 -3.89 -6.76 4.57
C GLN A 82 -2.38 -6.83 4.59
N SER A 83 -1.69 -5.74 4.25
CA SER A 83 -0.24 -5.69 4.30
C SER A 83 0.30 -4.27 4.40
N GLU A 84 1.48 -4.16 5.02
CA GLU A 84 2.32 -2.97 5.05
C GLU A 84 3.67 -3.40 4.50
N ARG A 85 4.13 -2.69 3.48
CA ARG A 85 5.31 -3.02 2.70
C ARG A 85 6.17 -1.77 2.59
N THR A 86 7.47 -1.97 2.46
CA THR A 86 8.39 -0.91 2.04
C THR A 86 9.10 -1.32 0.76
N TYR A 87 9.32 -0.36 -0.12
CA TYR A 87 10.12 -0.52 -1.32
C TYR A 87 11.35 0.38 -1.24
N LYS A 88 12.46 -0.10 -1.77
CA LYS A 88 13.71 0.65 -1.93
C LYS A 88 14.23 0.41 -3.33
N ASP A 89 14.42 1.48 -4.10
CA ASP A 89 14.89 1.41 -5.49
C ASP A 89 14.05 0.44 -6.36
N GLY A 90 12.72 0.47 -6.17
CA GLY A 90 11.79 -0.42 -6.88
C GLY A 90 11.71 -1.86 -6.38
N LYS A 91 12.52 -2.25 -5.39
CA LYS A 91 12.55 -3.62 -4.83
C LYS A 91 11.84 -3.70 -3.49
N ILE A 92 11.22 -4.84 -3.18
CA ILE A 92 10.56 -5.03 -1.87
C ILE A 92 11.62 -5.15 -0.77
N TRP A 93 11.41 -4.49 0.36
CA TRP A 93 12.40 -4.41 1.43
C TRP A 93 11.91 -5.00 2.75
N THR A 94 10.75 -4.58 3.24
CA THR A 94 10.11 -5.19 4.42
C THR A 94 8.63 -5.46 4.17
N VAL A 95 8.08 -6.47 4.83
CA VAL A 95 6.65 -6.78 4.79
C VAL A 95 6.13 -7.20 6.15
N VAL A 96 5.00 -6.62 6.55
CA VAL A 96 4.11 -7.15 7.56
C VAL A 96 2.79 -7.50 6.87
N ALA A 97 2.25 -8.67 7.15
CA ALA A 97 0.97 -9.12 6.61
C ALA A 97 0.00 -9.45 7.76
N TRP A 98 -1.29 -9.33 7.50
CA TRP A 98 -2.36 -9.69 8.41
C TRP A 98 -3.33 -10.63 7.70
N LYS A 99 -4.09 -11.40 8.48
CA LYS A 99 -5.26 -12.13 8.03
C LYS A 99 -6.47 -11.19 7.95
N PRO A 100 -7.56 -11.59 7.27
CA PRO A 100 -8.79 -10.78 7.19
C PRO A 100 -9.48 -10.53 8.53
N ASN A 101 -9.14 -11.27 9.59
CA ASN A 101 -9.66 -11.06 10.94
C ASN A 101 -8.82 -10.06 11.76
N GLY A 102 -7.70 -9.57 11.21
CA GLY A 102 -6.87 -8.54 11.81
C GLY A 102 -5.69 -9.10 12.60
N GLU A 103 -5.55 -10.42 12.68
CA GLU A 103 -4.38 -11.06 13.27
C GLU A 103 -3.16 -10.91 12.35
N LYS A 104 -1.98 -10.64 12.93
CA LYS A 104 -0.73 -10.67 12.16
C LYS A 104 -0.47 -12.08 11.62
N CYS A 105 0.04 -12.13 10.40
CA CYS A 105 0.49 -13.36 9.76
C CYS A 105 1.73 -13.91 10.49
N PRO A 106 1.71 -15.15 11.01
CA PRO A 106 2.87 -15.73 11.67
C PRO A 106 3.97 -16.21 10.70
N HIS A 107 3.66 -16.31 9.40
CA HIS A 107 4.54 -16.89 8.38
C HIS A 107 5.22 -15.85 7.48
N THR A 108 4.85 -14.57 7.59
CA THR A 108 5.51 -13.49 6.86
C THR A 108 6.68 -12.98 7.67
N ASN A 109 7.89 -13.05 7.10
CA ASN A 109 9.14 -12.67 7.74
C ASN A 109 10.10 -11.93 6.80
N LEU A 110 9.57 -11.21 5.80
CA LEU A 110 10.38 -10.50 4.83
C LEU A 110 11.00 -9.24 5.45
N VAL A 111 12.32 -9.26 5.62
CA VAL A 111 13.14 -8.17 6.17
C VAL A 111 14.40 -8.02 5.32
N ASP A 112 14.84 -6.79 5.08
CA ASP A 112 16.01 -6.45 4.27
C ASP A 112 16.04 -7.15 2.90
N GLY A 113 14.87 -7.21 2.26
CA GLY A 113 14.66 -7.82 0.94
C GLY A 113 14.66 -9.34 0.94
N ASN A 114 14.79 -9.99 2.10
CA ASN A 114 14.95 -11.43 2.23
C ASN A 114 13.83 -12.04 3.07
N GLY A 115 13.30 -13.19 2.64
CA GLY A 115 12.33 -13.96 3.41
C GLY A 115 11.03 -14.20 2.66
N VAL A 116 9.98 -14.51 3.41
CA VAL A 116 8.72 -15.00 2.86
C VAL A 116 7.60 -13.99 3.09
N ARG A 117 6.77 -13.80 2.07
CA ARG A 117 5.49 -13.09 2.16
C ARG A 117 4.35 -14.05 1.91
N VAL A 118 3.38 -14.07 2.82
CA VAL A 118 2.13 -14.82 2.66
C VAL A 118 0.99 -13.86 2.34
N VAL A 119 0.10 -14.28 1.44
CA VAL A 119 -1.10 -13.54 1.03
C VAL A 119 -2.32 -14.42 1.31
N TYR A 120 -3.31 -13.86 2.01
CA TYR A 120 -4.57 -14.54 2.31
C TYR A 120 -5.71 -14.04 1.41
N ASN A 121 -6.68 -14.91 1.15
CA ASN A 121 -7.99 -14.56 0.60
C ASN A 121 -8.86 -13.86 1.67
N GLU A 122 -9.98 -13.25 1.26
CA GLU A 122 -10.93 -12.57 2.17
C GLU A 122 -11.56 -13.55 3.19
N ASP A 123 -11.64 -14.84 2.86
CA ASP A 123 -12.13 -15.91 3.76
C ASP A 123 -11.08 -16.39 4.77
N GLY A 124 -9.84 -15.87 4.70
CA GLY A 124 -8.73 -16.22 5.58
C GLY A 124 -7.87 -17.40 5.14
N THR A 125 -8.21 -18.04 4.01
CA THR A 125 -7.37 -19.11 3.45
C THR A 125 -6.07 -18.56 2.87
N GLU A 126 -4.95 -19.28 3.04
CA GLU A 126 -3.68 -18.92 2.41
C GLU A 126 -3.83 -19.03 0.89
N ARG A 127 -3.73 -17.89 0.19
CA ARG A 127 -3.85 -17.82 -1.26
C ARG A 127 -2.53 -18.18 -1.91
N ARG A 128 -1.44 -17.56 -1.45
CA ARG A 128 -0.10 -17.69 -2.04
C ARG A 128 0.99 -17.36 -1.04
N ARG A 129 2.16 -17.95 -1.29
CA ARG A 129 3.43 -17.66 -0.63
C ARG A 129 4.45 -17.23 -1.68
N TYR A 130 5.30 -16.27 -1.32
CA TYR A 130 6.36 -15.75 -2.16
C TYR A 130 7.65 -15.67 -1.37
N THR A 131 8.71 -16.26 -1.91
CA THR A 131 10.07 -16.14 -1.35
C THR A 131 10.80 -15.03 -2.09
N TYR A 132 11.54 -14.20 -1.35
CA TYR A 132 12.32 -13.11 -1.88
C TYR A 132 13.77 -13.22 -1.43
N LYS A 133 14.67 -12.86 -2.34
CA LYS A 133 16.10 -12.69 -2.09
C LYS A 133 16.54 -11.35 -2.68
N ASP A 134 17.20 -10.53 -1.87
CA ASP A 134 17.67 -9.18 -2.24
C ASP A 134 16.58 -8.31 -2.91
N GLY A 135 15.34 -8.47 -2.42
CA GLY A 135 14.15 -7.76 -2.86
C GLY A 135 13.56 -8.24 -4.19
N VAL A 136 14.05 -9.36 -4.74
CA VAL A 136 13.57 -9.99 -5.97
C VAL A 136 12.81 -11.28 -5.64
N LYS A 137 11.66 -11.48 -6.29
CA LYS A 137 10.87 -12.71 -6.14
C LYS A 137 11.68 -13.88 -6.70
N VAL A 138 11.93 -14.89 -5.87
CA VAL A 138 12.50 -16.15 -6.33
C VAL A 138 11.35 -16.96 -6.93
N GLU A 139 11.50 -17.39 -8.18
CA GLU A 139 10.56 -18.35 -8.76
C GLU A 139 10.98 -19.74 -8.32
N ASP A 140 10.03 -20.52 -7.84
CA ASP A 140 10.25 -21.95 -7.66
C ASP A 140 10.40 -22.53 -9.08
N SER A 141 11.62 -22.93 -9.44
CA SER A 141 11.85 -23.79 -10.59
C SER A 141 11.38 -25.19 -10.20
N GLU A 142 10.13 -25.54 -10.55
CA GLU A 142 9.71 -26.94 -10.63
C GLU A 142 10.49 -27.68 -11.72
#